data_AF-A0AAP2RDK1-F1
#
_entry.id   AF-A0AAP2RDK1-F1
#
_cell.length_a   1.000
_cell.length_b   1.000
_cell.length_c   1.000
_cell.angle_alpha   90.00
_cell.angle_beta   90.00
_cell.angle_gamma   90.00
#
_symmetry.space_group_name_H-M   'P 1'
#
loop_
_entity.id
_entity.type
_entity.pdbx_description
1 polymer ?
#
loop_
_entity_poly.entity_id
_entity_poly.type
_entity_poly.pdbx_seq_one_letter_code
_entity_poly.pdbx_strand_id
1 'polypeptide(L)'
;MKNVSLLLIVVSVLSLLVTGCVTDAGNNQTNTTNGMPDINGEHEPSIPPAGMPDINGEHEPSIPAGILPHTAEQAEGLALNFVETEATFKFDGIMDTLKVIKTDGENSPYNVTVEFDCLNGGYGDRSGQAVTNNITHHVAVITVYNGMIHAGVMDGMWDMITEKMI
;
A
#
# COMPACT_ATOMS: atom_id res chain seq x y z
N MET A 1 -45.87 -2.20 43.43
CA MET A 1 -45.85 -3.05 42.22
C MET A 1 -46.69 -2.37 41.15
N LYS A 2 -46.05 -1.62 40.24
CA LYS A 2 -46.61 -0.92 39.06
C LYS A 2 -45.43 -0.33 38.26
N ASN A 3 -45.66 -0.03 36.97
CA ASN A 3 -44.77 0.40 35.86
C ASN A 3 -44.38 -0.81 34.98
N VAL A 4 -45.03 -1.21 33.87
CA VAL A 4 -45.56 -0.51 32.68
C VAL A 4 -44.50 0.26 31.90
N SER A 5 -43.99 -0.29 30.78
CA SER A 5 -44.14 0.31 29.45
C SER A 5 -43.62 -0.59 28.32
N LEU A 6 -44.45 -0.66 27.28
CA LEU A 6 -44.33 -1.30 25.97
C LEU A 6 -43.41 -0.47 25.05
N LEU A 7 -42.58 -1.12 24.22
CA LEU A 7 -42.15 -0.51 22.95
C LEU A 7 -41.88 -1.60 21.88
N LEU A 8 -42.86 -1.77 20.99
CA LEU A 8 -42.69 -2.26 19.62
C LEU A 8 -41.85 -1.26 18.81
N ILE A 9 -41.06 -1.71 17.83
CA ILE A 9 -40.91 -1.07 16.49
C ILE A 9 -40.20 -2.08 15.55
N VAL A 10 -40.96 -2.79 14.72
CA VAL A 10 -41.15 -2.63 13.25
C VAL A 10 -40.07 -3.32 12.39
N VAL A 11 -40.48 -4.45 11.80
CA VAL A 11 -39.88 -5.13 10.65
C VAL A 11 -39.97 -4.21 9.42
N SER A 12 -38.86 -3.93 8.73
CA SER A 12 -38.90 -3.18 7.47
C SER A 12 -38.10 -3.85 6.35
N VAL A 13 -38.88 -4.62 5.57
CA VAL A 13 -38.91 -4.82 4.11
C VAL A 13 -37.62 -4.61 3.31
N LEU A 14 -37.09 -5.75 2.85
CA LEU A 14 -36.23 -5.91 1.68
C LEU A 14 -37.08 -5.69 0.41
N SER A 15 -36.78 -4.66 -0.38
CA SER A 15 -37.32 -4.48 -1.74
C SER A 15 -36.19 -4.52 -2.76
N LEU A 16 -36.35 -5.41 -3.72
CA LEU A 16 -35.49 -5.69 -4.86
C LEU A 16 -36.09 -5.01 -6.11
N LEU A 17 -35.20 -4.71 -7.09
CA LEU A 17 -35.42 -4.79 -8.55
C LEU A 17 -36.21 -3.62 -9.23
N VAL A 18 -35.94 -3.12 -10.45
CA VAL A 18 -35.09 -3.50 -11.60
C VAL A 18 -34.86 -2.26 -12.54
N THR A 19 -33.80 -2.33 -13.36
CA THR A 19 -33.64 -1.88 -14.77
C THR A 19 -33.55 -0.41 -15.17
N GLY A 20 -32.44 -0.15 -15.88
CA GLY A 20 -32.35 0.74 -17.03
C GLY A 20 -31.20 0.30 -17.94
N CYS A 21 -31.46 -0.66 -18.84
CA CYS A 21 -30.69 -0.87 -20.07
C CYS A 21 -31.05 0.26 -21.04
N VAL A 22 -30.12 0.84 -21.82
CA VAL A 22 -29.96 0.72 -23.29
C VAL A 22 -28.69 1.47 -23.74
N THR A 23 -27.96 0.83 -24.65
CA THR A 23 -26.84 1.26 -25.51
C THR A 23 -27.16 2.46 -26.43
N ASP A 24 -26.15 3.23 -26.88
CA ASP A 24 -25.67 3.21 -28.29
C ASP A 24 -24.67 4.35 -28.64
N ALA A 25 -23.76 3.99 -29.56
CA ALA A 25 -23.05 4.76 -30.59
C ALA A 25 -22.36 6.11 -30.28
N GLY A 26 -21.03 6.03 -30.26
CA GLY A 26 -20.14 6.67 -31.25
C GLY A 26 -20.34 8.15 -31.59
N ASN A 27 -19.31 8.97 -31.33
CA ASN A 27 -18.75 9.82 -32.37
C ASN A 27 -17.31 10.22 -32.03
N ASN A 28 -16.36 9.68 -32.79
CA ASN A 28 -15.07 10.29 -33.05
C ASN A 28 -15.25 11.30 -34.18
N GLN A 29 -15.12 12.60 -33.90
CA GLN A 29 -14.80 13.56 -34.95
C GLN A 29 -13.90 14.70 -34.46
N THR A 30 -12.62 14.49 -34.77
CA THR A 30 -11.62 15.44 -35.30
C THR A 30 -12.11 16.83 -35.75
N ASN A 31 -11.38 17.87 -35.34
CA ASN A 31 -10.91 19.00 -36.18
C ASN A 31 -9.90 19.81 -35.33
N THR A 32 -8.70 20.20 -35.75
CA THR A 32 -8.36 20.90 -37.00
C THR A 32 -6.92 20.64 -37.44
N THR A 33 -6.82 20.14 -38.67
CA THR A 33 -6.01 20.63 -39.80
C THR A 33 -4.69 21.36 -39.52
N ASN A 34 -3.60 20.81 -40.05
CA ASN A 34 -2.67 21.55 -40.92
C ASN A 34 -1.88 20.58 -41.82
N GLY A 35 -2.11 20.69 -43.13
CA GLY A 35 -1.14 20.42 -44.20
C GLY A 35 -0.69 18.98 -44.50
N MET A 36 -1.19 18.42 -45.61
CA MET A 36 -0.44 17.46 -46.45
C MET A 36 0.55 18.25 -47.36
N PRO A 37 1.62 17.66 -47.95
CA PRO A 37 1.63 16.34 -48.59
C PRO A 37 2.83 15.40 -48.31
N ASP A 38 2.56 14.15 -48.67
CA ASP A 38 3.33 12.89 -48.75
C ASP A 38 4.69 12.97 -49.46
N ILE A 39 5.71 12.23 -48.98
CA ILE A 39 6.64 11.45 -49.82
C ILE A 39 7.24 10.23 -49.07
N ASN A 40 7.03 9.07 -49.68
CA ASN A 40 7.58 7.76 -49.36
C ASN A 40 9.09 7.72 -49.05
N GLY A 41 9.45 6.93 -48.03
CA GLY A 41 10.81 6.45 -47.80
C GLY A 41 10.77 5.19 -46.94
N GLU A 42 10.86 4.02 -47.57
CA GLU A 42 11.12 2.75 -46.87
C GLU A 42 12.49 2.85 -46.19
N HIS A 43 12.53 2.71 -44.85
CA HIS A 43 13.78 2.45 -44.16
C HIS A 43 13.56 1.39 -43.08
N GLU A 44 14.19 0.23 -43.28
CA GLU A 44 14.20 -0.88 -42.35
C GLU A 44 14.64 -0.44 -40.95
N PRO A 45 14.12 -1.06 -39.87
CA PRO A 45 14.61 -0.79 -38.52
C PRO A 45 16.01 -1.39 -38.37
N SER A 46 17.01 -0.53 -38.49
CA SER A 46 18.38 -0.79 -38.06
C SER A 46 18.37 -1.03 -36.55
N ILE A 47 18.74 -2.25 -36.14
CA ILE A 47 19.00 -2.59 -34.74
C ILE A 47 20.18 -1.73 -34.27
N PRO A 48 20.04 -0.83 -33.27
CA PRO A 48 21.19 -0.11 -32.74
C PRO A 48 22.04 -1.01 -31.84
N PRO A 49 23.37 -0.79 -31.78
CA PRO A 49 24.33 -1.71 -31.16
C PRO A 49 24.33 -1.58 -29.63
N ALA A 50 24.70 -2.69 -28.99
CA ALA A 50 24.91 -2.78 -27.55
C ALA A 50 25.97 -1.80 -27.03
N GLY A 51 25.62 -1.08 -25.96
CA GLY A 51 26.54 -0.65 -24.92
C GLY A 51 26.93 0.84 -24.90
N MET A 52 26.28 1.61 -24.02
CA MET A 52 26.93 2.68 -23.27
C MET A 52 26.27 2.81 -21.87
N PRO A 53 27.03 2.95 -20.77
CA PRO A 53 26.47 3.04 -19.43
C PRO A 53 25.89 4.44 -19.18
N ASP A 54 24.60 4.50 -18.85
CA ASP A 54 23.97 5.72 -18.37
C ASP A 54 24.35 5.95 -16.90
N ILE A 55 24.95 7.09 -16.61
CA ILE A 55 25.37 7.51 -15.28
C ILE A 55 24.39 8.48 -14.61
N ASN A 56 23.24 8.82 -15.20
CA ASN A 56 22.29 9.77 -14.58
C ASN A 56 20.80 9.54 -14.96
N GLY A 57 20.32 8.30 -14.93
CA GLY A 57 18.90 7.99 -15.11
C GLY A 57 18.22 7.71 -13.78
N GLU A 58 17.22 8.51 -13.43
CA GLU A 58 16.19 8.17 -12.44
C GLU A 58 15.63 6.79 -12.80
N HIS A 59 16.04 5.76 -12.06
CA HIS A 59 15.55 4.41 -12.25
C HIS A 59 14.17 4.33 -11.59
N GLU A 60 13.16 4.86 -12.27
CA GLU A 60 11.80 4.36 -12.11
C GLU A 60 11.84 2.87 -12.48
N PRO A 61 11.64 1.94 -11.54
CA PRO A 61 11.64 0.53 -11.88
C PRO A 61 10.36 0.26 -12.63
N SER A 62 10.43 0.32 -13.96
CA SER A 62 9.48 -0.35 -14.84
C SER A 62 9.55 -1.84 -14.50
N ILE A 63 8.63 -2.33 -13.66
CA ILE A 63 8.55 -3.76 -13.36
C ILE A 63 7.85 -4.44 -14.54
N PRO A 64 8.55 -5.22 -15.38
CA PRO A 64 7.89 -6.11 -16.33
C PRO A 64 7.09 -7.14 -15.53
N ALA A 65 5.81 -7.27 -15.86
CA ALA A 65 4.91 -8.26 -15.29
C ALA A 65 5.53 -9.67 -15.44
N GLY A 66 6.09 -10.22 -14.35
CA GLY A 66 6.60 -11.59 -14.34
C GLY A 66 7.77 -11.91 -13.40
N ILE A 67 8.43 -10.92 -12.80
CA ILE A 67 9.48 -11.15 -11.79
C ILE A 67 8.97 -10.59 -10.47
N LEU A 68 8.60 -11.46 -9.54
CA LEU A 68 8.28 -11.02 -8.18
C LEU A 68 9.53 -10.32 -7.63
N PRO A 69 9.37 -9.11 -7.07
CA PRO A 69 10.47 -8.40 -6.48
C PRO A 69 11.04 -9.17 -5.28
N HIS A 70 12.25 -9.74 -5.43
CA HIS A 70 12.96 -10.54 -4.41
C HIS A 70 14.26 -9.87 -3.95
N THR A 71 14.36 -8.53 -4.03
CA THR A 71 15.51 -7.82 -3.46
C THR A 71 15.23 -7.33 -2.04
N ALA A 72 16.29 -7.06 -1.29
CA ALA A 72 16.19 -6.45 0.03
C ALA A 72 15.48 -5.09 -0.04
N GLU A 73 15.83 -4.23 -1.01
CA GLU A 73 15.23 -2.90 -1.21
C GLU A 73 13.70 -2.96 -1.42
N GLN A 74 13.23 -3.96 -2.17
CA GLN A 74 11.80 -4.13 -2.39
C GLN A 74 11.09 -4.65 -1.14
N ALA A 75 11.73 -5.53 -0.37
CA ALA A 75 11.21 -5.95 0.94
C ALA A 75 11.16 -4.77 1.93
N GLU A 76 12.16 -3.89 1.91
CA GLU A 76 12.19 -2.67 2.71
C GLU A 76 11.05 -1.72 2.37
N GLY A 77 10.81 -1.45 1.08
CA GLY A 77 9.68 -0.64 0.63
C GLY A 77 8.32 -1.23 1.03
N LEU A 78 8.14 -2.56 0.91
CA LEU A 78 6.93 -3.24 1.36
C LEU A 78 6.75 -3.13 2.89
N ALA A 79 7.82 -3.29 3.66
CA ALA A 79 7.79 -3.21 5.12
C ALA A 79 7.46 -1.78 5.59
N LEU A 80 8.06 -0.75 5.00
CA LEU A 80 7.76 0.65 5.30
C LEU A 80 6.29 0.98 5.03
N ASN A 81 5.78 0.63 3.84
CA ASN A 81 4.38 0.84 3.49
C ASN A 81 3.43 0.05 4.39
N PHE A 82 3.81 -1.17 4.82
CA PHE A 82 3.03 -1.93 5.79
C PHE A 82 2.94 -1.22 7.14
N VAL A 83 4.06 -0.75 7.69
CA VAL A 83 4.07 -0.01 8.96
C VAL A 83 3.28 1.29 8.84
N GLU A 84 3.48 2.07 7.77
CA GLU A 84 2.78 3.33 7.53
C GLU A 84 1.24 3.18 7.50
N THR A 85 0.76 2.01 7.04
CA THR A 85 -0.66 1.72 6.91
C THR A 85 -1.26 0.99 8.13
N GLU A 86 -0.43 0.58 9.09
CA GLU A 86 -0.87 -0.13 10.30
C GLU A 86 -1.51 0.83 11.33
N ALA A 87 -2.42 0.29 12.15
CA ALA A 87 -3.27 1.09 13.03
C ALA A 87 -2.49 1.88 14.11
N THR A 88 -1.41 1.33 14.65
CA THR A 88 -0.55 2.02 15.63
C THR A 88 0.07 3.27 15.00
N PHE A 89 0.71 3.12 13.83
CA PHE A 89 1.35 4.24 13.14
C PHE A 89 0.32 5.26 12.63
N LYS A 90 -0.80 4.81 12.06
CA LYS A 90 -1.85 5.73 11.58
C LYS A 90 -2.51 6.55 12.67
N PHE A 91 -2.54 6.06 13.90
CA PHE A 91 -3.15 6.78 15.00
C PHE A 91 -2.36 8.05 15.32
N ASP A 92 -1.03 7.95 15.41
CA ASP A 92 -0.18 9.05 15.88
C ASP A 92 1.33 8.89 15.63
N GLY A 93 1.71 8.11 14.61
CA GLY A 93 3.09 7.93 14.17
C GLY A 93 3.71 9.23 13.62
N ILE A 94 5.01 9.40 13.85
CA ILE A 94 5.78 10.55 13.39
C ILE A 94 6.51 10.15 12.11
N MET A 95 6.01 10.60 10.96
CA MET A 95 6.54 10.20 9.63
C MET A 95 8.05 10.36 9.48
N ASP A 96 8.61 11.46 9.99
CA ASP A 96 10.04 11.75 9.89
C ASP A 96 10.95 10.76 10.67
N THR A 97 10.36 9.91 11.52
CA THR A 97 11.09 8.91 12.30
C THR A 97 11.00 7.50 11.71
N LEU A 98 10.08 7.26 10.77
CA LEU A 98 9.86 5.97 10.15
C LEU A 98 11.01 5.60 9.21
N LYS A 99 11.77 4.56 9.55
CA LYS A 99 12.88 4.10 8.71
C LYS A 99 13.26 2.64 8.97
N VAL A 100 13.87 2.02 7.96
CA VAL A 100 14.51 0.71 8.10
C VAL A 100 15.85 0.89 8.83
N ILE A 101 16.11 0.04 9.82
CA ILE A 101 17.38 -0.01 10.55
C ILE A 101 18.17 -1.29 10.32
N LYS A 102 17.52 -2.35 9.82
CA LYS A 102 18.16 -3.62 9.52
C LYS A 102 17.32 -4.43 8.53
N THR A 103 17.99 -5.13 7.62
CA THR A 103 17.37 -6.14 6.77
C THR A 103 18.22 -7.40 6.81
N ASP A 104 17.64 -8.49 7.31
CA ASP A 104 18.26 -9.82 7.34
C ASP A 104 17.63 -10.72 6.28
N GLY A 105 18.41 -11.61 5.68
CA GLY A 105 17.96 -12.62 4.72
C GLY A 105 18.59 -12.48 3.33
N GLU A 106 18.63 -13.58 2.59
CA GLU A 106 19.10 -13.63 1.20
C GLU A 106 17.97 -14.16 0.31
N ASN A 107 17.56 -13.38 -0.68
CA ASN A 107 16.51 -13.66 -1.67
C ASN A 107 15.06 -13.77 -1.14
N SER A 108 14.78 -14.57 -0.10
CA SER A 108 13.49 -14.62 0.63
C SER A 108 13.51 -15.78 1.65
N PRO A 109 12.90 -15.67 2.84
CA PRO A 109 12.25 -14.48 3.40
C PRO A 109 13.25 -13.42 3.84
N TYR A 110 12.82 -12.16 3.79
CA TYR A 110 13.52 -11.04 4.41
C TYR A 110 12.87 -10.74 5.76
N ASN A 111 13.68 -10.48 6.78
CA ASN A 111 13.24 -9.87 8.03
C ASN A 111 13.73 -8.43 8.05
N VAL A 112 12.80 -7.50 7.86
CA VAL A 112 13.06 -6.07 7.84
C VAL A 112 12.70 -5.50 9.21
N THR A 113 13.69 -4.92 9.89
CA THR A 113 13.49 -4.19 11.14
C THR A 113 13.29 -2.72 10.83
N VAL A 114 12.12 -2.21 11.21
CA VAL A 114 11.69 -0.82 11.04
C VAL A 114 11.58 -0.18 12.41
N GLU A 115 12.09 1.03 12.57
CA GLU A 115 11.88 1.84 13.77
C GLU A 115 11.06 3.08 13.45
N PHE A 116 10.28 3.54 14.42
CA PHE A 116 9.50 4.76 14.36
C PHE A 116 9.08 5.22 15.76
N ASP A 117 8.71 6.48 15.87
CA ASP A 117 8.15 7.07 17.09
C ASP A 117 6.66 7.40 16.90
N CYS A 118 5.89 7.25 17.97
CA CYS A 118 4.49 7.68 18.09
C CYS A 118 4.35 8.76 19.17
N LEU A 119 3.38 9.67 19.04
CA LEU A 119 3.14 10.73 20.03
C LEU A 119 2.59 10.19 21.37
N ASN A 120 1.93 9.04 21.34
CA ASN A 120 1.38 8.35 22.50
C ASN A 120 1.80 6.88 22.48
N GLY A 121 1.87 6.28 23.68
CA GLY A 121 2.15 4.86 23.80
C GLY A 121 0.96 3.97 23.45
N GLY A 122 1.24 2.66 23.36
CA GLY A 122 0.24 1.62 23.11
C GLY A 122 0.25 1.11 21.66
N TYR A 123 -0.67 0.20 21.36
CA TYR A 123 -0.74 -0.52 20.09
C TYR A 123 -2.14 -0.44 19.47
N GLY A 124 -2.20 -0.49 18.15
CA GLY A 124 -3.43 -0.49 17.36
C GLY A 124 -4.20 0.84 17.40
N ASP A 125 -5.47 0.79 16.98
CA ASP A 125 -6.38 1.92 17.07
C ASP A 125 -6.82 2.15 18.52
N ARG A 126 -6.51 3.35 19.01
CA ARG A 126 -6.76 3.79 20.38
C ARG A 126 -7.85 4.86 20.46
N SER A 127 -8.64 5.02 19.40
CA SER A 127 -9.73 6.00 19.33
C SER A 127 -10.73 5.81 20.49
N GLY A 128 -10.96 6.89 21.23
CA GLY A 128 -11.88 6.90 22.37
C GLY A 128 -11.29 6.33 23.67
N GLN A 129 -10.01 5.94 23.69
CA GLN A 129 -9.31 5.51 24.90
C GLN A 129 -8.55 6.68 25.54
N ALA A 130 -8.29 6.59 26.85
CA ALA A 130 -7.38 7.51 27.51
C ALA A 130 -5.94 7.13 27.15
N VAL A 131 -5.24 8.00 26.41
CA VAL A 131 -3.85 7.77 25.95
C VAL A 131 -2.84 8.57 26.77
N THR A 132 -1.58 8.14 26.73
CA THR A 132 -0.46 8.82 27.39
C THR A 132 0.18 9.81 26.43
N ASN A 133 0.31 11.09 26.80
CA ASN A 133 1.00 12.11 26.00
C ASN A 133 2.53 11.99 26.13
N ASN A 134 3.10 10.88 25.67
CA ASN A 134 4.53 10.64 25.72
C ASN A 134 5.02 10.01 24.41
N ILE A 135 6.04 10.64 23.81
CA ILE A 135 6.71 10.09 22.63
C ILE A 135 7.22 8.70 22.97
N THR A 136 6.77 7.71 22.22
CA THR A 136 7.06 6.30 22.43
C THR A 136 7.75 5.75 21.19
N HIS A 137 8.91 5.15 21.42
CA HIS A 137 9.71 4.53 20.38
C HIS A 137 9.27 3.07 20.18
N HIS A 138 9.09 2.67 18.92
CA HIS A 138 8.67 1.33 18.53
C HIS A 138 9.66 0.70 17.55
N VAL A 139 9.82 -0.62 17.65
CA VAL A 139 10.61 -1.43 16.72
C VAL A 139 9.77 -2.57 16.20
N ALA A 140 9.53 -2.60 14.89
CA ALA A 140 8.78 -3.65 14.21
C ALA A 140 9.70 -4.55 13.40
N VAL A 141 9.53 -5.87 13.52
CA VAL A 141 10.17 -6.86 12.65
C VAL A 141 9.13 -7.40 11.69
N ILE A 142 9.32 -7.12 10.41
CA ILE A 142 8.41 -7.48 9.33
C ILE A 142 9.03 -8.60 8.50
N THR A 143 8.35 -9.73 8.40
CA THR A 143 8.76 -10.85 7.54
C THR A 143 8.10 -10.72 6.18
N VAL A 144 8.91 -10.51 5.15
CA VAL A 144 8.49 -10.45 3.75
C VAL A 144 8.87 -11.75 3.05
N TYR A 145 7.89 -12.48 2.56
CA TYR A 145 8.09 -13.74 1.84
C TYR A 145 7.38 -13.71 0.49
N ASN A 146 8.11 -14.01 -0.59
CA ASN A 146 7.60 -13.97 -1.96
C ASN A 146 6.85 -12.68 -2.32
N GLY A 147 7.39 -11.52 -1.91
CA GLY A 147 6.81 -10.20 -2.20
C GLY A 147 5.54 -9.89 -1.41
N MET A 148 5.25 -10.63 -0.34
CA MET A 148 4.09 -10.42 0.53
C MET A 148 4.50 -10.32 1.99
N ILE A 149 3.74 -9.56 2.78
CA ILE A 149 3.88 -9.53 4.24
C ILE A 149 3.33 -10.83 4.82
N HIS A 150 4.16 -11.57 5.56
CA HIS A 150 3.77 -12.83 6.20
C HIS A 150 3.68 -12.73 7.71
N ALA A 151 4.49 -11.86 8.32
CA ALA A 151 4.45 -11.56 9.75
C ALA A 151 4.85 -10.11 10.01
N GLY A 152 4.36 -9.56 11.10
CA GLY A 152 4.80 -8.27 11.63
C GLY A 152 4.68 -8.31 13.14
N VAL A 153 5.80 -8.13 13.84
CA VAL A 153 5.83 -8.12 15.30
C VAL A 153 6.44 -6.81 15.78
N MET A 154 5.66 -6.01 16.50
CA MET A 154 6.09 -4.74 17.08
C MET A 154 6.47 -4.92 18.55
N ASP A 155 7.63 -4.40 18.92
CA ASP A 155 8.25 -4.45 20.25
C ASP A 155 8.42 -5.88 20.81
N GLY A 156 8.32 -6.90 19.96
CA GLY A 156 8.29 -8.30 20.39
C GLY A 156 6.99 -8.71 21.10
N MET A 157 5.97 -7.84 21.15
CA MET A 157 4.79 -8.01 21.99
C MET A 157 3.47 -7.89 21.24
N TRP A 158 3.44 -7.22 20.09
CA TRP A 158 2.22 -6.96 19.32
C TRP A 158 2.31 -7.59 17.94
N ASP A 159 1.38 -8.49 17.64
CA ASP A 159 1.17 -9.03 16.30
C ASP A 159 0.40 -8.01 15.47
N MET A 160 1.08 -7.43 14.49
CA MET A 160 0.58 -6.34 13.64
C MET A 160 -0.42 -6.81 12.60
N ILE A 161 -0.53 -8.12 12.33
CA ILE A 161 -1.48 -8.68 11.36
C ILE A 161 -2.82 -8.97 12.02
N THR A 162 -2.76 -9.54 13.23
CA THR A 162 -3.96 -9.93 13.99
C THR A 162 -4.42 -8.88 14.99
N GLU A 163 -3.63 -7.81 15.16
CA GLU A 163 -3.83 -6.70 16.09
C GLU A 163 -4.05 -7.18 17.53
N LYS A 164 -3.12 -8.02 18.01
CA LYS A 164 -3.19 -8.65 19.34
C LYS A 164 -1.83 -8.73 20.01
N MET A 165 -1.86 -8.77 21.33
CA MET A 165 -0.68 -9.12 22.13
C MET A 165 -0.29 -10.59 21.89
N ILE A 166 1.01 -10.86 21.86
CA ILE A 166 1.62 -12.19 21.76
C ILE A 166 1.78 -12.82 23.15
#